data_AF-A0A8T5PXZ6-F1
#
_entry.id   AF-A0A8T5PXZ6-F1
#
_cell.length_a   1.000
_cell.length_b   1.000
_cell.length_c   1.000
_cell.angle_alpha   90.00
_cell.angle_beta   90.00
_cell.angle_gamma   90.00
#
_symmetry.space_group_name_H-M   'P 1'
#
loop_
_entity.id
_entity.type
_entity.pdbx_description
1 polymer ?
#
loop_
_entity_poly.entity_id
_entity_poly.type
_entity_poly.pdbx_seq_one_letter_code
_entity_poly.pdbx_strand_id
1 'polypeptide(L)' 'MKVLMFGWEFPPFSSGGLGTACYGLTKAMNNRGIEIAFVVPKRYDAKADFVKIIPAGASKLKMIKVNS' A
#
# COMPACT_ATOMS: atom_id res chain seq x y z
N MET A 1 -4.54 14.96 -1.63
CA MET A 1 -5.51 13.84 -1.57
C MET A 1 -4.77 12.61 -1.05
N LYS A 2 -5.41 11.77 -0.23
CA LYS A 2 -4.80 10.56 0.32
C LYS A 2 -5.57 9.33 -0.14
N VAL A 3 -4.86 8.31 -0.62
CA VAL A 3 -5.45 7.08 -1.14
C VAL A 3 -4.96 5.88 -0.32
N LEU A 4 -5.90 5.06 0.12
CA LEU A 4 -5.62 3.76 0.72
C LEU A 4 -5.88 2.68 -0.33
N MET A 5 -4.84 1.94 -0.70
CA MET A 5 -4.92 0.82 -1.64
C MET A 5 -4.73 -0.48 -0.89
N PHE A 6 -5.53 -1.48 -1.23
CA PHE A 6 -5.36 -2.85 -0.76
C PHE A 6 -4.92 -3.70 -1.95
N GLY A 7 -3.87 -4.49 -1.76
CA GLY A 7 -3.41 -5.41 -2.78
C GLY A 7 -2.70 -6.61 -2.18
N TRP A 8 -2.35 -7.54 -3.06
CA TRP A 8 -1.74 -8.81 -2.66
C TRP A 8 -0.28 -8.94 -3.09
N GLU A 9 0.14 -8.13 -4.06
CA GLU A 9 1.44 -8.21 -4.73
C GLU A 9 2.01 -6.80 -4.92
N PHE A 10 3.28 -6.61 -4.58
CA PHE A 10 4.01 -5.37 -4.85
C PHE A 10 5.50 -5.68 -5.04
N PRO A 11 6.16 -5.12 -6.08
CA PRO A 11 7.58 -5.37 -6.33
C PRO A 11 8.45 -5.06 -5.11
N PRO A 12 9.49 -5.88 -4.82
CA PRO A 12 10.04 -6.94 -5.67
C PRO A 12 9.38 -8.32 -5.52
N PHE A 13 8.47 -8.50 -4.57
CA PHE A 13 7.93 -9.81 -4.20
C PHE A 13 6.63 -10.13 -4.96
N SER A 14 6.52 -11.36 -5.46
CA SER A 14 5.35 -11.85 -6.22
C SER A 14 5.00 -10.93 -7.39
N SER A 15 5.98 -10.60 -8.23
CA SER A 15 5.85 -9.60 -9.30
C SER A 15 5.25 -10.19 -10.58
N GLY A 16 3.99 -10.64 -10.51
CA GLY A 16 3.19 -10.94 -11.69
C GLY A 16 2.73 -9.66 -12.43
N GLY A 17 1.79 -9.80 -13.35
CA GLY A 17 1.21 -8.66 -14.06
C GLY A 17 0.49 -7.67 -13.12
N LEU A 18 -0.12 -8.17 -12.04
CA LEU A 18 -0.83 -7.35 -11.05
C LEU A 18 0.13 -6.45 -10.27
N GLY A 19 1.20 -7.01 -9.67
CA GLY A 19 2.18 -6.21 -8.93
C GLY A 19 2.84 -5.12 -9.78
N THR A 20 3.13 -5.42 -11.05
CA THR A 20 3.69 -4.45 -12.01
C THR A 20 2.70 -3.31 -12.31
N ALA A 21 1.43 -3.63 -12.51
CA ALA A 21 0.39 -2.62 -12.72
C ALA A 21 0.19 -1.74 -11.47
N CYS A 22 0.14 -2.35 -10.28
CA CYS A 22 0.05 -1.63 -9.01
C CYS A 22 1.24 -0.69 -8.79
N TYR A 23 2.46 -1.12 -9.13
CA TYR A 23 3.66 -0.30 -9.07
C TYR A 23 3.59 0.90 -10.02
N GLY A 24 3.23 0.68 -11.29
CA GLY A 24 3.09 1.76 -12.27
C GLY A 24 2.02 2.78 -11.87
N LEU A 25 0.87 2.28 -11.40
CA LEU A 25 -0.25 3.10 -10.96
C LEU A 25 0.12 3.96 -9.74
N THR A 26 0.69 3.35 -8.69
CA THR A 26 1.13 4.08 -7.48
C THR A 26 2.20 5.12 -7.79
N LYS A 27 3.16 4.80 -8.66
CA LYS A 27 4.18 5.75 -9.12
C LYS A 27 3.58 6.93 -9.89
N ALA A 28 2.65 6.67 -10.82
CA ALA A 28 1.99 7.72 -11.58
C ALA A 28 1.13 8.65 -10.69
N MET A 29 0.47 8.09 -9.68
CA MET A 29 -0.30 8.87 -8.70
C MET A 29 0.60 9.71 -7.79
N ASN A 30 1.71 9.15 -7.30
CA ASN A 30 2.67 9.90 -6.50
C ASN A 30 3.27 11.09 -7.28
N ASN A 31 3.57 10.90 -8.57
CA ASN A 31 4.04 11.98 -9.45
C ASN A 31 3.03 13.13 -9.62
N ARG A 32 1.74 12.89 -9.32
CA ARG A 32 0.69 13.92 -9.29
C ARG A 32 0.47 14.52 -7.89
N GLY A 33 1.35 14.24 -6.93
CA GLY A 33 1.27 14.74 -5.56
C GLY A 33 0.23 14.03 -4.68
N ILE A 34 -0.18 12.81 -5.05
CA ILE A 34 -1.12 12.00 -4.27
C ILE A 34 -0.33 11.14 -3.29
N GLU A 35 -0.67 11.21 -2.00
CA GLU A 35 -0.10 10.31 -0.99
C GLU A 35 -0.81 8.96 -1.04
N ILE A 36 -0.04 7.87 -1.20
CA ILE A 36 -0.58 6.51 -1.23
C ILE A 36 -0.07 5.69 -0.04
N ALA A 37 -1.00 5.04 0.64
CA ALA A 37 -0.73 3.95 1.55
C ALA A 37 -1.22 2.63 0.91
N PHE A 38 -0.31 1.69 0.70
CA PHE A 38 -0.62 0.40 0.07
C PHE A 38 -0.51 -0.72 1.11
N VAL A 39 -1.62 -1.41 1.37
CA VAL A 39 -1.69 -2.49 2.34
C VAL A 39 -1.47 -3.83 1.62
N VAL A 40 -0.51 -4.60 2.11
CA VAL A 40 -0.16 -5.96 1.62
C VAL A 40 -0.27 -6.98 2.75
N PRO A 41 -0.36 -8.29 2.45
CA PRO A 41 -0.33 -9.33 3.49
C PRO A 41 0.92 -9.27 4.35
N LYS A 42 0.84 -9.74 5.60
CA LYS A 42 1.89 -9.63 6.62
C LYS A 42 3.28 -10.18 6.21
N ARG A 43 3.34 -11.06 5.21
CA ARG A 43 4.57 -11.71 4.76
C ARG A 43 5.42 -10.88 3.78
N TYR A 44 5.01 -9.64 3.48
CA TYR A 44 5.68 -8.78 2.51
C TYR A 44 6.47 -7.67 3.21
N ASP A 45 7.80 -7.63 2.98
CA ASP A 45 8.70 -6.54 3.39
C ASP A 45 9.20 -5.75 2.17
N ALA A 46 8.25 -5.32 1.32
CA ALA A 46 8.55 -4.48 0.17
C ALA A 46 8.80 -3.03 0.62
N LYS A 47 9.79 -2.38 0.01
CA LYS A 47 10.12 -0.97 0.23
C LYS A 47 10.10 -0.22 -1.10
N ALA A 48 9.44 0.94 -1.11
CA ALA A 48 9.43 1.85 -2.24
C ALA A 48 9.36 3.30 -1.72
N ASP A 49 10.15 4.19 -2.31
CA ASP A 49 10.31 5.56 -1.80
C ASP A 49 9.07 6.43 -2.01
N PHE A 50 8.21 6.04 -2.95
CA PHE A 50 7.05 6.83 -3.40
C PHE A 50 5.70 6.28 -2.90
N VAL A 51 5.69 5.17 -2.16
CA VAL A 51 4.46 4.59 -1.62
C VAL A 51 4.70 4.02 -0.23
N LYS A 52 3.81 4.31 0.72
CA LYS A 52 3.90 3.76 2.06
C LYS A 52 3.31 2.36 2.08
N ILE A 53 4.16 1.33 2.12
CA ILE A 53 3.74 -0.07 2.19
C ILE A 53 3.46 -0.45 3.64
N ILE A 54 2.27 -1.01 3.89
CA ILE A 54 1.79 -1.38 5.23
C ILE A 54 1.47 -2.88 5.24
N PRO A 55 2.20 -3.70 6.01
CA PRO A 55 1.83 -5.10 6.19
C PRO A 55 0.54 -5.20 7.02
N ALA A 56 -0.40 -6.03 6.57
CA ALA A 56 -1.63 -6.33 7.29
C ALA A 56 -1.28 -6.95 8.65
N GLY A 57 -1.79 -6.36 9.73
CA GLY A 57 -1.51 -6.81 11.10
C GLY A 57 -0.14 -6.39 11.66
N ALA A 58 0.57 -5.45 11.03
CA ALA A 58 1.73 -4.77 11.63
C ALA A 58 1.31 -3.57 12.50
N SER A 59 0.12 -3.01 12.28
CA SER A 59 -0.35 -1.82 12.98
C SER A 59 -1.05 -2.20 14.29
N LYS A 60 -0.61 -1.62 15.42
CA LYS A 60 -1.46 -1.52 16.63
C LYS A 60 -2.69 -0.68 16.27
N LEU A 61 -3.83 -1.32 16.08
CA LEU A 61 -5.08 -0.64 15.79
C LEU A 61 -5.51 0.17 17.02
N LYS A 62 -5.56 1.50 16.89
CA LYS A 62 -6.18 2.35 17.89
C LYS A 62 -7.68 2.36 17.59
N MET A 63 -8.42 1.52 18.29
CA MET A 63 -9.88 1.45 18.17
C MET A 63 -10.49 2.78 18.60
N ILE A 64 -11.10 3.51 17.66
CA ILE A 64 -11.87 4.71 17.96
C ILE A 64 -13.33 4.27 18.04
N LYS A 65 -13.90 4.31 19.23
CA LYS A 65 -15.33 4.04 19.42
C LYS A 65 -16.09 5.24 18.85
N VAL A 66 -16.84 5.01 17.77
CA VAL A 66 -17.79 6.00 17.25
C VAL A 66 -19.08 5.75 18.02
N ASN A 67 -19.48 6.70 18.87
CA ASN A 67 -20.76 6.62 19.55
C ASN A 67 -21.87 6.80 18.50
N SER A 68 -22.76 5.80 18.40
CA SER A 68 -24.04 5.90 17.68
C SER A 68 -25.09 6.54 18.57
#